data_AF-A0A2N9NWK6-F1
#
_entry.id   AF-A0A2N9NWK6-F1
#
_cell.length_a   1.000
_cell.length_b   1.000
_cell.length_c   1.000
_cell.angle_alpha   90.00
_cell.angle_beta   90.00
_cell.angle_gamma   90.00
#
_symmetry.space_group_name_H-M   'P 1'
#
loop_
_entity.id
_entity.type
_entity.pdbx_description
1 polymer ?
#
loop_
_entity_poly.entity_id
_entity_poly.type
_entity_poly.pdbx_seq_one_letter_code
_entity_poly.pdbx_strand_id
1 'polypeptide(L)'
;MYPSILALTRQSLSRLLGLTMLAATLVAGRAQAQCLLYPIALSAQTVAVATPGTVLPNIWNGDQPGNFGWLTWTGDPGEPTLVDSLTAPGDSSTYVNPEDPSDHQLIAGKWVTGRPGVANGKHVRAALNTLLGTQIIVPVWDQVRGEGANAAYHISGFALVQLISYDLPSENRITALYLGPACGGVTL
;
A
#
# COMPACT_ATOMS: atom_id res chain seq x y z
N MET A 1 57.56 66.42 16.43
CA MET A 1 56.52 65.85 15.54
C MET A 1 56.18 64.46 16.04
N TYR A 2 54.89 64.21 16.36
CA TYR A 2 54.27 62.89 16.60
C TYR A 2 54.41 61.97 15.35
N PRO A 3 54.04 60.67 15.38
CA PRO A 3 54.21 59.61 16.39
C PRO A 3 54.58 58.24 15.75
N SER A 4 54.66 57.15 16.54
CA SER A 4 54.50 55.71 16.18
C SER A 4 55.27 54.85 17.22
N ILE A 5 54.87 53.67 17.73
CA ILE A 5 53.98 52.59 17.26
C ILE A 5 53.81 51.58 18.43
N LEU A 6 52.62 50.94 18.49
CA LEU A 6 52.21 49.63 19.06
C LEU A 6 52.66 49.22 20.50
N ALA A 7 51.79 48.94 21.47
CA ALA A 7 50.60 48.06 21.56
C ALA A 7 50.89 46.61 22.04
N LEU A 8 50.31 46.36 23.22
CA LEU A 8 49.69 45.15 23.78
C LEU A 8 50.51 43.86 24.01
N THR A 9 50.73 43.66 25.32
CA THR A 9 50.73 42.44 26.12
C THR A 9 49.98 41.23 25.52
N ARG A 10 50.71 40.11 25.39
CA ARG A 10 50.19 38.80 24.98
C ARG A 10 49.43 38.13 26.12
N GLN A 11 48.18 37.77 25.86
CA GLN A 11 47.25 37.11 26.77
C GLN A 11 47.55 35.61 26.94
N SER A 12 47.16 35.05 28.09
CA SER A 12 47.37 33.67 28.53
C SER A 12 46.60 32.63 27.72
N LEU A 13 47.22 31.47 27.50
CA LEU A 13 46.57 30.27 26.93
C LEU A 13 45.54 29.68 27.89
N SER A 14 44.25 29.75 27.53
CA SER A 14 43.21 28.88 28.08
C SER A 14 42.98 27.70 27.14
N ARG A 15 43.36 26.50 27.57
CA ARG A 15 43.07 25.24 26.87
C ARG A 15 41.61 24.85 27.13
N LEU A 16 40.73 25.06 26.15
CA LEU A 16 39.41 24.44 26.12
C LEU A 16 39.52 23.12 25.32
N LEU A 17 39.47 21.99 26.03
CA LEU A 17 39.19 20.69 25.42
C LEU A 17 37.72 20.69 24.97
N GLY A 18 37.49 20.83 23.66
CA GLY A 18 36.20 20.52 23.06
C GLY A 18 36.06 19.01 22.91
N LEU A 19 35.27 18.37 23.78
CA LEU A 19 34.74 17.03 23.51
C LEU A 19 33.60 17.17 22.49
N THR A 20 33.91 16.97 21.21
CA THR A 20 32.88 16.69 20.19
C THR A 20 32.48 15.23 20.31
N MET A 21 31.38 14.97 21.02
CA MET A 21 30.71 13.66 20.99
C MET A 21 30.11 13.48 19.59
N LEU A 22 30.71 12.65 18.73
CA LEU A 22 30.01 12.16 17.54
C LEU A 22 28.89 11.24 18.02
N ALA A 23 27.66 11.75 18.03
CA ALA A 23 26.48 10.90 18.14
C ALA A 23 26.36 10.10 16.83
N ALA A 24 26.77 8.82 16.85
CA ALA A 24 26.47 7.90 15.78
C ALA A 24 24.96 7.60 15.82
N THR A 25 24.19 8.25 14.96
CA THR A 25 22.79 7.91 14.72
C THR A 25 22.73 6.52 14.08
N LEU A 26 22.36 5.52 14.85
CA LEU A 26 21.96 4.21 14.33
C LEU A 26 20.70 4.41 13.50
N VAL A 27 20.84 4.57 12.18
CA VAL A 27 19.73 4.40 11.25
C VAL A 27 19.42 2.91 11.24
N ALA A 28 18.47 2.50 12.07
CA ALA A 28 17.88 1.18 12.00
C ALA A 28 17.18 1.08 10.64
N GLY A 29 17.87 0.52 9.63
CA GLY A 29 17.25 0.09 8.40
C GLY A 29 16.18 -0.93 8.74
N ARG A 30 14.91 -0.53 8.67
CA ARG A 30 13.82 -1.48 8.71
C ARG A 30 14.03 -2.38 7.51
N ALA A 31 14.27 -3.67 7.73
CA ALA A 31 13.99 -4.66 6.71
C ALA A 31 12.54 -4.39 6.28
N GLN A 32 12.32 -3.93 5.05
CA GLN A 32 10.97 -3.79 4.52
C GLN A 32 10.39 -5.20 4.52
N ALA A 33 9.55 -5.49 5.51
CA ALA A 33 8.69 -6.67 5.45
C ALA A 33 7.98 -6.57 4.11
N GLN A 34 8.12 -7.60 3.26
CA GLN A 34 7.33 -7.69 2.04
C GLN A 34 5.87 -7.57 2.47
N CYS A 35 5.22 -6.51 2.01
CA CYS A 35 3.84 -6.24 2.34
C CYS A 35 3.05 -7.18 1.43
N LEU A 36 2.62 -8.32 1.96
CA LEU A 36 1.78 -9.24 1.19
C LEU A 36 0.42 -8.57 0.99
N LEU A 37 0.04 -8.43 -0.28
CA LEU A 37 -1.12 -7.68 -0.70
C LEU A 37 -2.25 -8.64 -1.03
N TYR A 38 -3.46 -8.21 -0.71
CA TYR A 38 -4.68 -8.92 -1.09
C TYR A 38 -5.36 -8.20 -2.27
N PRO A 39 -5.98 -8.94 -3.21
CA PRO A 39 -6.48 -8.40 -4.48
C PRO A 39 -7.83 -7.67 -4.35
N ILE A 40 -7.97 -6.86 -3.29
CA ILE A 40 -9.15 -6.04 -3.00
C ILE A 40 -8.73 -4.58 -3.19
N ALA A 41 -9.37 -3.85 -4.10
CA ALA A 41 -9.01 -2.48 -4.44
C ALA A 41 -9.84 -1.47 -3.64
N LEU A 42 -9.17 -0.55 -2.95
CA LEU A 42 -9.79 0.54 -2.20
C LEU A 42 -9.67 1.87 -2.95
N SER A 43 -10.77 2.63 -3.07
CA SER A 43 -10.72 3.95 -3.75
C SER A 43 -9.97 4.99 -2.92
N ALA A 44 -9.10 5.76 -3.57
CA ALA A 44 -8.40 6.88 -2.96
C ALA A 44 -9.36 7.97 -2.46
N GLN A 45 -10.50 8.18 -3.12
CA GLN A 45 -11.51 9.15 -2.69
C GLN A 45 -12.08 8.81 -1.31
N THR A 46 -12.26 7.52 -1.04
CA THR A 46 -12.75 6.97 0.23
C THR A 46 -11.74 7.14 1.33
N VAL A 47 -10.48 6.86 1.02
CA VAL A 47 -9.36 6.98 1.95
C VAL A 47 -9.11 8.46 2.28
N ALA A 48 -9.24 9.36 1.31
CA ALA A 48 -8.94 10.78 1.48
C ALA A 48 -9.79 11.46 2.58
N VAL A 49 -10.98 10.93 2.85
CA VAL A 49 -11.90 11.44 3.89
C VAL A 49 -12.00 10.54 5.12
N ALA A 50 -11.32 9.39 5.12
CA ALA A 50 -11.33 8.44 6.22
C ALA A 50 -10.18 8.71 7.21
N THR A 51 -10.48 8.57 8.50
CA THR A 51 -9.45 8.54 9.55
C THR A 51 -9.27 7.12 10.07
N PRO A 52 -8.07 6.72 10.54
CA PRO A 52 -7.88 5.42 11.19
C PRO A 52 -8.91 5.18 12.29
N GLY A 53 -9.52 4.00 12.30
CA GLY A 53 -10.65 3.65 13.15
C GLY A 53 -12.03 3.83 12.48
N THR A 54 -12.08 4.40 11.27
CA THR A 54 -13.33 4.53 10.50
C THR A 54 -13.76 3.18 9.94
N VAL A 55 -15.01 2.80 10.18
CA VAL A 55 -15.63 1.67 9.48
C VAL A 55 -16.04 2.14 8.08
N LEU A 56 -15.43 1.55 7.07
CA LEU A 56 -15.79 1.73 5.68
C LEU A 56 -16.87 0.70 5.34
N PRO A 57 -18.15 1.10 5.20
CA PRO A 57 -19.24 0.17 4.91
C PRO A 57 -19.06 -0.50 3.55
N ASN A 58 -18.36 0.17 2.64
CA ASN A 58 -18.02 -0.36 1.35
C ASN A 58 -16.61 0.08 0.98
N ILE A 59 -15.64 -0.83 1.08
CA ILE A 59 -14.26 -0.57 0.62
C ILE A 59 -14.11 -0.64 -0.91
N TRP A 60 -15.17 -1.08 -1.61
CA TRP A 60 -15.29 -1.01 -3.06
C TRP A 60 -16.22 0.15 -3.44
N ASN A 61 -15.69 1.36 -3.56
CA ASN A 61 -16.54 2.53 -3.76
C ASN A 61 -15.87 3.64 -4.57
N GLY A 62 -15.21 3.29 -5.68
CA GLY A 62 -14.90 4.32 -6.66
C GLY A 62 -16.04 4.48 -7.67
N ASP A 63 -16.24 5.71 -8.11
CA ASP A 63 -17.32 6.14 -9.01
C ASP A 63 -17.20 5.62 -10.46
N GLN A 64 -16.32 4.64 -10.73
CA GLN A 64 -15.98 4.21 -12.08
C GLN A 64 -16.78 2.96 -12.51
N PRO A 65 -17.52 3.02 -13.63
CA PRO A 65 -18.30 1.90 -14.13
C PRO A 65 -17.45 0.67 -14.47
N GLY A 66 -17.93 -0.53 -14.14
CA GLY A 66 -17.53 -1.75 -14.84
C GLY A 66 -16.50 -2.66 -14.19
N ASN A 67 -15.98 -2.38 -12.99
CA ASN A 67 -15.22 -3.39 -12.23
C ASN A 67 -15.46 -3.36 -10.71
N PHE A 68 -15.54 -4.56 -10.15
CA PHE A 68 -16.12 -4.87 -8.85
C PHE A 68 -15.12 -4.80 -7.69
N GLY A 69 -14.03 -4.06 -7.86
CA GLY A 69 -12.97 -3.91 -6.85
C GLY A 69 -12.02 -5.11 -6.73
N TRP A 70 -12.20 -6.17 -7.52
CA TRP A 70 -11.26 -7.29 -7.57
C TRP A 70 -10.08 -6.97 -8.49
N LEU A 71 -8.87 -7.38 -8.08
CA LEU A 71 -7.66 -7.31 -8.89
C LEU A 71 -7.19 -8.72 -9.27
N THR A 72 -6.26 -8.80 -10.21
CA THR A 72 -5.47 -10.00 -10.49
C THR A 72 -4.00 -9.62 -10.59
N TRP A 73 -3.13 -10.45 -10.00
CA TRP A 73 -1.69 -10.21 -10.04
C TRP A 73 -1.08 -10.61 -11.37
N THR A 74 -1.53 -11.71 -11.96
CA THR A 74 -0.97 -12.31 -13.18
C THR A 74 -1.69 -11.90 -14.46
N GLY A 75 -2.84 -11.23 -14.34
CA GLY A 75 -3.73 -10.94 -15.45
C GLY A 75 -4.78 -12.01 -15.73
N ASP A 76 -4.71 -13.17 -15.07
CA ASP A 76 -5.73 -14.22 -15.18
C ASP A 76 -6.98 -13.85 -14.34
N PRO A 77 -8.16 -13.71 -14.97
CA PRO A 77 -9.39 -13.36 -14.26
C PRO A 77 -10.12 -14.57 -13.64
N GLY A 78 -9.56 -15.78 -13.74
CA GLY A 78 -10.14 -17.01 -13.21
C GLY A 78 -10.52 -16.91 -11.73
N GLU A 79 -11.64 -17.54 -11.35
CA GLU A 79 -12.00 -17.66 -9.93
C GLU A 79 -10.95 -18.44 -9.11
N PRO A 80 -10.35 -19.55 -9.59
CA PRO A 80 -9.29 -20.23 -8.87
C PRO A 80 -8.11 -19.31 -8.52
N THR A 81 -7.68 -18.49 -9.49
CA THR A 81 -6.59 -17.51 -9.30
C THR A 81 -6.93 -16.50 -8.22
N LEU A 82 -8.18 -15.99 -8.20
CA LEU A 82 -8.63 -15.11 -7.11
C LEU A 82 -8.63 -15.81 -5.75
N VAL A 83 -9.04 -17.07 -5.69
CA VAL A 83 -9.06 -17.86 -4.45
C VAL A 83 -7.64 -18.04 -3.91
N ASP A 84 -6.67 -18.36 -4.78
CA ASP A 84 -5.27 -18.48 -4.40
C ASP A 84 -4.75 -17.16 -3.84
N SER A 85 -5.04 -16.03 -4.50
CA SER A 85 -4.66 -14.70 -4.03
C SER A 85 -5.33 -14.22 -2.74
N LEU A 86 -6.52 -14.75 -2.42
CA LEU A 86 -7.21 -14.48 -1.16
C LEU A 86 -6.80 -15.42 -0.02
N THR A 87 -6.12 -16.51 -0.34
CA THR A 87 -5.71 -17.50 0.67
C THR A 87 -4.40 -17.07 1.29
N ALA A 88 -4.39 -16.84 2.61
CA ALA A 88 -3.17 -16.46 3.33
C ALA A 88 -2.01 -17.44 3.03
N PRO A 89 -0.80 -16.92 2.76
CA PRO A 89 -0.37 -15.55 3.01
C PRO A 89 -0.65 -14.57 1.83
N GLY A 90 -1.38 -15.00 0.81
CA GLY A 90 -1.51 -14.32 -0.47
C GLY A 90 -0.34 -14.62 -1.40
N ASP A 91 -0.44 -14.18 -2.65
CA ASP A 91 0.55 -14.47 -3.69
C ASP A 91 0.93 -13.22 -4.49
N SER A 92 0.84 -12.02 -3.92
CA SER A 92 1.15 -10.76 -4.62
C SER A 92 2.57 -10.66 -5.19
N SER A 93 3.47 -11.57 -4.84
CA SER A 93 4.78 -11.75 -5.47
C SER A 93 4.72 -12.29 -6.90
N THR A 94 3.57 -12.80 -7.35
CA THR A 94 3.33 -13.25 -8.73
C THR A 94 2.93 -12.11 -9.66
N TYR A 95 2.91 -10.88 -9.16
CA TYR A 95 2.48 -9.71 -9.93
C TYR A 95 3.26 -9.56 -11.24
N VAL A 96 2.52 -9.24 -12.30
CA VAL A 96 3.00 -8.90 -13.63
C VAL A 96 2.37 -7.57 -14.03
N ASN A 97 3.20 -6.58 -14.35
CA ASN A 97 2.71 -5.29 -14.81
C ASN A 97 2.05 -5.44 -16.20
N PRO A 98 0.78 -5.03 -16.39
CA PRO A 98 0.09 -5.12 -17.67
C PRO A 98 0.68 -4.23 -18.76
N GLU A 99 1.52 -3.25 -18.42
CA GLU A 99 2.23 -2.39 -19.39
C GLU A 99 3.60 -2.93 -19.78
N ASP A 100 4.24 -3.68 -18.89
CA ASP A 100 5.57 -4.24 -19.09
C ASP A 100 5.64 -5.61 -18.39
N PRO A 101 5.44 -6.71 -19.13
CA PRO A 101 5.45 -8.05 -18.54
C PRO A 101 6.78 -8.47 -17.90
N SER A 102 7.87 -7.72 -18.10
CA SER A 102 9.16 -7.94 -17.43
C SER A 102 9.26 -7.25 -16.06
N ASP A 103 8.32 -6.36 -15.77
CA ASP A 103 8.22 -5.63 -14.50
C ASP A 103 7.26 -6.34 -13.54
N HIS A 104 7.85 -6.86 -12.46
CA HIS A 104 7.15 -7.59 -11.41
C HIS A 104 7.06 -6.79 -10.10
N GLN A 105 7.33 -5.49 -10.14
CA GLN A 105 7.29 -4.64 -8.95
C GLN A 105 5.89 -4.10 -8.70
N LEU A 106 5.23 -4.57 -7.65
CA LEU A 106 3.91 -4.07 -7.25
C LEU A 106 4.06 -2.91 -6.25
N ILE A 107 4.31 -1.71 -6.74
CA ILE A 107 4.50 -0.48 -5.96
C ILE A 107 3.50 0.61 -6.36
N ALA A 108 3.43 1.71 -5.60
CA ALA A 108 2.65 2.89 -6.01
C ALA A 108 3.20 3.44 -7.35
N GLY A 109 2.30 3.94 -8.20
CA GLY A 109 2.59 4.35 -9.57
C GLY A 109 2.36 3.27 -10.62
N LYS A 110 2.09 2.03 -10.23
CA LYS A 110 1.90 0.88 -11.15
C LYS A 110 0.44 0.66 -11.47
N TRP A 111 0.19 0.09 -12.65
CA TRP A 111 -1.13 -0.36 -13.05
C TRP A 111 -1.34 -1.83 -12.66
N VAL A 112 -2.51 -2.17 -12.15
CA VAL A 112 -2.89 -3.55 -11.84
C VAL A 112 -4.15 -3.90 -12.60
N THR A 113 -4.16 -5.06 -13.24
CA THR A 113 -5.32 -5.54 -14.00
C THR A 113 -6.50 -5.77 -13.05
N GLY A 114 -7.64 -5.19 -13.39
CA GLY A 114 -8.91 -5.44 -12.71
C GLY A 114 -9.49 -6.78 -13.13
N ARG A 115 -10.07 -7.50 -12.19
CA ARG A 115 -10.75 -8.77 -12.46
C ARG A 115 -12.24 -8.53 -12.71
N PRO A 116 -12.75 -8.77 -13.93
CA PRO A 116 -14.15 -8.57 -14.28
C PRO A 116 -15.10 -9.48 -13.51
N GLY A 117 -16.34 -8.99 -13.34
CA GLY A 117 -17.45 -9.76 -12.80
C GLY A 117 -17.45 -9.92 -11.28
N VAL A 118 -18.62 -10.28 -10.75
CA VAL A 118 -18.81 -10.58 -9.33
C VAL A 118 -18.14 -11.92 -9.00
N ALA A 119 -17.31 -11.94 -7.96
CA ALA A 119 -16.72 -13.15 -7.42
C ALA A 119 -17.54 -13.64 -6.21
N ASN A 120 -18.51 -14.53 -6.45
CA ASN A 120 -19.36 -15.09 -5.38
C ASN A 120 -19.35 -16.63 -5.40
N GLY A 121 -18.23 -17.23 -5.80
CA GLY A 121 -18.05 -18.66 -5.68
C GLY A 121 -17.97 -19.13 -4.22
N LYS A 122 -18.30 -20.41 -3.98
CA LYS A 122 -18.19 -21.01 -2.63
C LYS A 122 -16.77 -20.92 -2.07
N HIS A 123 -15.77 -21.04 -2.93
CA HIS A 123 -14.36 -20.99 -2.55
C HIS A 123 -13.89 -19.57 -2.26
N VAL A 124 -14.38 -18.58 -3.01
CA VAL A 124 -14.13 -17.15 -2.73
C VAL A 124 -14.69 -16.78 -1.36
N ARG A 125 -15.95 -17.16 -1.07
CA ARG A 125 -16.55 -16.94 0.26
C ARG A 125 -15.78 -17.65 1.37
N ALA A 126 -15.32 -18.87 1.13
CA ALA A 126 -14.50 -19.60 2.09
C ALA A 126 -13.18 -18.87 2.38
N ALA A 127 -12.48 -18.39 1.35
CA ALA A 127 -11.25 -17.61 1.52
C ALA A 127 -11.52 -16.31 2.29
N LEU A 128 -12.55 -15.54 1.91
CA LEU A 128 -12.94 -14.32 2.64
C LEU A 128 -13.29 -14.59 4.11
N ASN A 129 -13.97 -15.71 4.41
CA ASN A 129 -14.28 -16.10 5.78
C ASN A 129 -13.01 -16.27 6.64
N THR A 130 -11.90 -16.73 6.04
CA THR A 130 -10.61 -16.84 6.76
C THR A 130 -9.95 -15.49 7.03
N LEU A 131 -10.25 -14.48 6.21
CA LEU A 131 -9.72 -13.12 6.35
C LEU A 131 -10.57 -12.23 7.27
N LEU A 132 -11.80 -12.63 7.59
CA LEU A 132 -12.63 -11.89 8.55
C LEU A 132 -11.93 -11.75 9.90
N GLY A 133 -11.88 -10.53 10.42
CA GLY A 133 -11.18 -10.19 11.65
C GLY A 133 -9.66 -10.07 11.52
N THR A 134 -9.08 -10.37 10.36
CA THR A 134 -7.63 -10.27 10.11
C THR A 134 -7.25 -8.92 9.50
N GLN A 135 -6.10 -8.38 9.89
CA GLN A 135 -5.52 -7.19 9.27
C GLN A 135 -4.81 -7.59 7.97
N ILE A 136 -5.19 -6.95 6.87
CA ILE A 136 -4.64 -7.19 5.54
C ILE A 136 -4.22 -5.87 4.90
N ILE A 137 -3.27 -5.95 3.97
CA ILE A 137 -2.85 -4.80 3.18
C ILE A 137 -3.52 -4.88 1.81
N VAL A 138 -4.15 -3.79 1.41
CA VAL A 138 -4.91 -3.67 0.16
C VAL A 138 -4.39 -2.51 -0.69
N PRO A 139 -4.34 -2.63 -2.03
CA PRO A 139 -4.01 -1.53 -2.90
C PRO A 139 -5.05 -0.41 -2.85
N VAL A 140 -4.58 0.84 -2.90
CA VAL A 140 -5.40 2.04 -3.05
C VAL A 140 -5.24 2.55 -4.48
N TRP A 141 -6.35 2.81 -5.17
CA TRP A 141 -6.34 3.27 -6.56
C TRP A 141 -6.96 4.66 -6.72
N ASP A 142 -6.49 5.42 -7.71
CA ASP A 142 -6.97 6.78 -8.00
C ASP A 142 -7.38 7.00 -9.47
N GLN A 143 -6.91 6.16 -10.39
CA GLN A 143 -7.26 6.21 -11.80
C GLN A 143 -7.66 4.83 -12.32
N VAL A 144 -8.54 4.83 -13.31
CA VAL A 144 -8.92 3.65 -14.07
C VAL A 144 -8.66 3.92 -15.55
N ARG A 145 -8.38 2.85 -16.29
CA ARG A 145 -8.40 2.85 -17.74
C ARG A 145 -9.00 1.55 -18.24
N GLY A 146 -9.49 1.56 -19.47
CA GLY A 146 -10.15 0.40 -20.06
C GLY A 146 -11.48 0.07 -19.37
N GLU A 147 -12.13 -0.99 -19.84
CA GLU A 147 -13.44 -1.42 -19.37
C GLU A 147 -13.53 -2.95 -19.35
N GLY A 148 -14.39 -3.48 -18.48
CA GLY A 148 -14.63 -4.92 -18.38
C GLY A 148 -13.35 -5.71 -18.13
N ALA A 149 -13.06 -6.69 -18.99
CA ALA A 149 -11.87 -7.53 -18.89
C ALA A 149 -10.55 -6.80 -19.20
N ASN A 150 -10.61 -5.61 -19.79
CA ASN A 150 -9.43 -4.80 -20.13
C ASN A 150 -9.19 -3.66 -19.12
N ALA A 151 -10.01 -3.58 -18.06
CA ALA A 151 -9.86 -2.52 -17.08
C ALA A 151 -8.60 -2.74 -16.22
N ALA A 152 -7.89 -1.65 -15.94
CA ALA A 152 -6.75 -1.62 -15.04
C ALA A 152 -6.83 -0.41 -14.11
N TYR A 153 -6.25 -0.55 -12.92
CA TYR A 153 -6.27 0.43 -11.85
C TYR A 153 -4.87 0.95 -11.56
N HIS A 154 -4.70 2.26 -11.55
CA HIS A 154 -3.46 2.89 -11.13
C HIS A 154 -3.39 2.90 -9.60
N ILE A 155 -2.33 2.34 -9.03
CA ILE A 155 -2.15 2.23 -7.60
C ILE A 155 -1.48 3.49 -7.07
N SER A 156 -2.18 4.26 -6.26
CA SER A 156 -1.66 5.48 -5.62
C SER A 156 -1.02 5.22 -4.26
N GLY A 157 -1.30 4.07 -3.66
CA GLY A 157 -0.76 3.70 -2.35
C GLY A 157 -1.35 2.38 -1.85
N PHE A 158 -1.22 2.16 -0.54
CA PHE A 158 -1.69 0.94 0.12
C PHE A 158 -2.28 1.28 1.49
N ALA A 159 -3.27 0.51 1.90
CA ALA A 159 -3.99 0.69 3.15
C ALA A 159 -3.94 -0.59 3.98
N LEU A 160 -3.80 -0.42 5.30
CA LEU A 160 -4.03 -1.47 6.27
C LEU A 160 -5.52 -1.44 6.62
N VAL A 161 -6.19 -2.57 6.49
CA VAL A 161 -7.61 -2.72 6.82
C VAL A 161 -7.84 -4.00 7.59
N GLN A 162 -8.88 -4.03 8.43
CA GLN A 162 -9.39 -5.26 9.02
C GLN A 162 -10.74 -5.58 8.43
N LEU A 163 -10.89 -6.74 7.78
CA LEU A 163 -12.17 -7.13 7.21
C LEU A 163 -13.19 -7.43 8.32
N ILE A 164 -14.37 -6.83 8.23
CA ILE A 164 -15.45 -6.99 9.21
C ILE A 164 -16.51 -7.95 8.69
N SER A 165 -16.97 -7.73 7.46
CA SER A 165 -18.04 -8.51 6.84
C SER A 165 -18.03 -8.35 5.33
N TYR A 166 -18.78 -9.19 4.62
CA TYR A 166 -19.06 -9.01 3.19
C TYR A 166 -20.51 -9.41 2.88
N ASP A 167 -21.07 -8.82 1.83
CA ASP A 167 -22.34 -9.21 1.20
C ASP A 167 -22.14 -9.25 -0.31
N LEU A 168 -21.64 -10.38 -0.80
CA LEU A 168 -21.37 -10.59 -2.21
C LEU A 168 -22.60 -10.91 -3.07
N PRO A 169 -23.55 -11.75 -2.61
CA PRO A 169 -24.70 -12.14 -3.42
C PRO A 169 -25.68 -11.00 -3.69
N SER A 170 -25.87 -10.10 -2.72
CA SER A 170 -26.92 -9.08 -2.79
C SER A 170 -26.36 -7.73 -3.24
N GLU A 171 -25.21 -7.36 -2.71
CA GLU A 171 -24.70 -5.99 -2.82
C GLU A 171 -23.27 -5.90 -3.35
N ASN A 172 -22.57 -7.02 -3.59
CA ASN A 172 -21.14 -7.11 -3.91
C ASN A 172 -20.20 -6.35 -2.94
N ARG A 173 -20.61 -6.16 -1.68
CA ARG A 173 -19.96 -5.26 -0.73
C ARG A 173 -18.97 -5.97 0.19
N ILE A 174 -17.88 -5.29 0.54
CA ILE A 174 -17.00 -5.65 1.65
C ILE A 174 -16.95 -4.48 2.63
N THR A 175 -17.13 -4.78 3.91
CA THR A 175 -17.02 -3.83 5.02
C THR A 175 -15.68 -4.05 5.71
N ALA A 176 -14.94 -2.97 5.96
CA ALA A 176 -13.69 -3.07 6.71
C ALA A 176 -13.45 -1.88 7.63
N LEU A 177 -12.68 -2.10 8.69
CA LEU A 177 -12.10 -1.06 9.52
C LEU A 177 -10.85 -0.52 8.81
N TYR A 178 -10.81 0.76 8.49
CA TYR A 178 -9.60 1.41 8.01
C TYR A 178 -8.63 1.66 9.16
N LEU A 179 -7.40 1.15 9.05
CA LEU A 179 -6.38 1.27 10.10
C LEU A 179 -5.27 2.27 9.76
N GLY A 180 -5.26 2.79 8.53
CA GLY A 180 -4.30 3.80 8.08
C GLY A 180 -3.53 3.38 6.83
N PRO A 181 -2.60 4.23 6.37
CA PRO A 181 -1.66 3.89 5.31
C PRO A 181 -0.79 2.69 5.70
N ALA A 182 -0.49 1.82 4.75
CA ALA A 182 0.38 0.67 4.95
C ALA A 182 1.70 0.83 4.20
N CYS A 183 2.67 -0.03 4.56
CA CYS A 183 3.79 -0.28 3.68
C CYS A 183 3.27 -0.86 2.36
N GLY A 184 3.91 -0.46 1.27
CA GLY A 184 3.53 -0.80 -0.08
C GLY A 184 4.72 -1.33 -0.85
N GLY A 185 4.51 -2.36 -1.67
CA GLY A 185 5.60 -2.92 -2.47
C GLY A 185 5.76 -4.42 -2.31
N VAL A 186 5.68 -5.14 -3.42
CA VAL A 186 6.49 -6.35 -3.59
C VAL A 186 7.61 -6.01 -4.56
N THR A 187 8.86 -6.07 -4.08
CA THR A 187 10.05 -6.02 -4.92
C THR A 187 10.65 -7.43 -4.93
N LEU A 188 10.74 -8.03 -6.11
CA LEU A 188 11.48 -9.28 -6.32
C LEU A 188 12.99 -9.02 -6.34
#